data_AF-A0A0R1W7P2-F1
#
_entry.id   AF-A0A0R1W7P2-F1
#
_cell.length_a   1.000
_cell.length_b   1.000
_cell.length_c   1.000
_cell.angle_alpha   90.00
_cell.angle_beta   90.00
_cell.angle_gamma   90.00
#
_symmetry.space_group_name_H-M   'P 1'
#
loop_
_entity.id
_entity.type
_entity.pdbx_description
1 polymer ?
#
loop_
_entity_poly.entity_id
_entity_poly.type
_entity_poly.pdbx_seq_one_letter_code
_entity_poly.pdbx_strand_id
1 'polypeptide(L)'
;MPEHGVRQRRNVDQRSKYNQSLGRSIEQRPMMINQRNRIGDFELDTVVGPRGHSKAVLLTLIDRKSRFLWAYRLKNRTTATVNEALNKFLATFNGPVHKFYGGPWH
;
A
#
# COMPACT_ATOMS: atom_id res chain seq x y z
N MET A 1 -6.20 29.63 -28.31
CA MET A 1 -7.20 29.01 -27.41
C MET A 1 -7.98 27.98 -28.21
N PRO A 2 -7.80 26.68 -27.91
CA PRO A 2 -8.93 25.72 -27.79
C PRO A 2 -8.68 24.72 -26.63
N GLU A 3 -9.57 23.85 -26.12
CA GLU A 3 -11.03 23.66 -26.05
C GLU A 3 -11.22 22.68 -24.85
N HIS A 4 -12.36 22.75 -24.14
CA HIS A 4 -12.63 21.96 -22.94
C HIS A 4 -12.89 20.47 -23.24
N GLY A 5 -12.04 19.59 -22.69
CA GLY A 5 -12.20 18.13 -22.76
C GLY A 5 -13.31 17.60 -21.85
N VAL A 6 -14.26 16.87 -22.43
CA VAL A 6 -15.41 16.22 -21.79
C VAL A 6 -14.96 15.22 -20.70
N ARG A 7 -15.42 15.43 -19.47
CA ARG A 7 -15.13 14.56 -18.32
C ARG A 7 -15.98 13.27 -18.38
N GLN A 8 -15.39 12.18 -18.85
CA GLN A 8 -16.00 10.85 -18.81
C GLN A 8 -16.28 10.42 -17.35
N ARG A 9 -17.57 10.30 -16.99
CA ARG A 9 -17.99 9.75 -15.69
C ARG A 9 -17.72 8.24 -15.69
N ARG A 10 -16.77 7.78 -14.86
CA ARG A 10 -16.49 6.35 -14.67
C ARG A 10 -17.61 5.73 -13.82
N ASN A 11 -18.17 4.62 -14.31
CA ASN A 11 -19.17 3.80 -13.62
C ASN A 11 -18.71 3.43 -12.19
N VAL A 12 -19.43 3.91 -11.17
CA VAL A 12 -19.09 3.75 -9.75
C VAL A 12 -19.70 2.47 -9.15
N ASP A 13 -20.67 1.84 -9.81
CA ASP A 13 -21.58 0.91 -9.14
C ASP A 13 -21.06 -0.53 -8.95
N GLN A 14 -20.07 -1.00 -9.71
CA GLN A 14 -19.57 -2.37 -9.55
C GLN A 14 -18.50 -2.54 -8.46
N ARG A 15 -17.95 -1.44 -7.94
CA ARG A 15 -16.89 -1.48 -6.91
C ARG A 15 -17.44 -1.76 -5.50
N SER A 16 -18.73 -1.50 -5.26
CA SER A 16 -19.34 -1.49 -3.93
C SER A 16 -19.44 -2.87 -3.26
N LYS A 17 -19.73 -3.94 -4.03
CA LYS A 17 -19.97 -5.28 -3.46
C LYS A 17 -18.69 -6.05 -3.11
N TYR A 18 -17.62 -5.87 -3.88
CA TYR A 18 -16.32 -6.53 -3.64
C TYR A 18 -15.53 -5.92 -2.47
N ASN A 19 -15.80 -4.66 -2.12
CA ASN A 19 -15.11 -3.95 -1.03
C ASN A 19 -15.60 -4.33 0.38
N GLN A 20 -16.68 -5.10 0.52
CA GLN A 20 -17.26 -5.42 1.83
C GLN A 20 -16.67 -6.68 2.49
N SER A 21 -16.03 -7.58 1.73
CA SER A 21 -15.66 -8.91 2.25
C SER A 21 -14.16 -9.16 2.46
N LEU A 22 -13.27 -8.22 2.13
CA LEU A 22 -11.83 -8.53 2.01
C LEU A 22 -10.89 -7.67 2.88
N GLY A 23 -11.43 -6.72 3.66
CA GLY A 23 -10.65 -5.87 4.58
C GLY A 23 -11.24 -4.47 4.67
N ARG A 24 -10.98 -3.78 5.79
CA ARG A 24 -11.57 -2.46 6.05
C ARG A 24 -10.93 -1.39 5.15
N SER A 25 -11.74 -0.60 4.45
CA SER A 25 -11.35 0.57 3.65
C SER A 25 -10.41 1.51 4.43
N ILE A 26 -9.63 2.36 3.74
CA ILE A 26 -8.80 3.40 4.39
C ILE A 26 -9.65 4.29 5.32
N GLU A 27 -10.90 4.54 4.93
CA GLU A 27 -11.92 5.25 5.70
C GLU A 27 -12.36 4.49 6.95
N GLN A 28 -12.19 3.18 6.96
CA GLN A 28 -12.54 2.27 8.04
C GLN A 28 -11.34 1.93 8.95
N ARG A 29 -10.17 2.55 8.73
CA ARG A 29 -9.03 2.46 9.66
C ARG A 29 -9.46 3.06 11.01
N PRO A 30 -9.32 2.33 12.13
CA PRO A 30 -9.59 2.89 13.45
C PRO A 30 -8.88 4.22 13.65
N MET A 31 -9.59 5.22 14.17
CA MET A 31 -9.03 6.57 14.43
C MET A 31 -7.75 6.52 15.28
N MET A 32 -7.63 5.48 16.13
CA MET A 32 -6.43 5.18 16.92
C MET A 32 -5.15 5.04 16.07
N ILE A 33 -5.24 4.57 14.81
CA ILE A 33 -4.09 4.46 13.90
C ILE A 33 -3.58 5.85 13.46
N ASN A 34 -4.47 6.85 13.38
CA ASN A 34 -4.07 8.22 13.06
C ASN A 34 -3.34 8.92 14.21
N GLN A 35 -3.45 8.40 15.43
CA GLN A 35 -2.80 8.99 16.59
C GLN A 35 -1.27 8.79 16.57
N ARG A 36 -0.74 7.90 15.70
CA ARG A 36 0.71 7.69 15.50
C ARG A 36 1.46 7.47 16.83
N ASN A 37 0.86 6.70 17.72
CA ASN A 37 1.23 6.67 19.14
C ASN A 37 2.56 5.94 19.42
N ARG A 38 2.98 4.98 18.60
CA ARG A 38 4.20 4.17 18.82
C ARG A 38 4.98 3.87 17.54
N ILE A 39 6.27 3.60 17.71
CA ILE A 39 7.17 3.11 16.66
C ILE A 39 6.86 1.63 16.45
N GLY A 40 6.92 1.18 15.19
CA GLY A 40 6.70 -0.21 14.80
C GLY A 40 5.34 -0.47 14.14
N ASP A 41 4.56 0.58 13.89
CA ASP A 41 3.29 0.51 13.16
C ASP A 41 3.53 1.01 11.73
N PHE A 42 3.67 0.06 10.79
CA PHE A 42 4.12 0.30 9.43
C PHE A 42 2.96 0.31 8.41
N GLU A 43 2.93 1.29 7.52
CA GLU A 43 2.05 1.32 6.35
C GLU A 43 2.77 0.76 5.12
N LEU A 44 2.16 -0.23 4.46
CA LEU A 44 2.61 -0.82 3.21
C LEU A 44 1.86 -0.19 2.05
N ASP A 45 2.61 0.26 1.06
CA ASP A 45 2.07 0.68 -0.23
C ASP A 45 2.89 0.09 -1.37
N THR A 46 2.27 -0.01 -2.55
CA THR A 46 2.90 -0.49 -3.77
C THR A 46 2.72 0.52 -4.90
N VAL A 47 3.81 1.10 -5.37
CA VAL A 47 3.81 1.99 -6.53
C VAL A 47 4.17 1.19 -7.77
N VAL A 48 3.24 1.14 -8.74
CA VAL A 48 3.46 0.47 -10.03
C VAL A 48 4.17 1.44 -10.97
N GLY A 49 5.23 0.97 -11.63
CA GLY A 49 5.93 1.76 -12.66
C GLY A 49 5.07 2.04 -13.90
N PRO A 50 5.57 2.82 -14.87
CA PRO A 50 4.85 3.13 -16.10
C PRO A 50 4.34 1.88 -16.81
N ARG A 51 3.04 1.88 -17.15
CA ARG A 51 2.37 0.75 -17.83
C ARG A 51 3.03 0.50 -19.19
N GLY A 52 3.27 -0.77 -19.52
CA GLY A 52 3.74 -1.20 -20.84
C GLY A 52 5.24 -1.53 -20.94
N HIS A 53 6.07 -1.05 -20.02
CA HIS A 53 7.53 -1.27 -20.08
C HIS A 53 8.05 -2.26 -19.03
N SER A 54 7.37 -2.40 -17.89
CA SER A 54 7.78 -3.32 -16.84
C SER A 54 6.62 -3.68 -15.90
N LYS A 55 6.68 -4.89 -15.33
CA LYS A 55 5.82 -5.30 -14.21
C LYS A 55 6.40 -4.87 -12.86
N ALA A 56 7.56 -4.22 -12.84
CA ALA A 56 8.24 -3.84 -11.61
C ALA A 56 7.39 -2.91 -10.75
N VAL A 57 7.48 -3.12 -9.44
CA VAL A 57 6.73 -2.40 -8.42
C VAL A 57 7.68 -1.98 -7.32
N LEU A 58 7.49 -0.80 -6.77
CA LEU A 58 8.16 -0.36 -5.55
C LEU A 58 7.25 -0.65 -4.35
N LEU A 59 7.68 -1.54 -3.47
CA LEU A 59 7.05 -1.75 -2.17
C LEU A 59 7.66 -0.75 -1.18
N THR A 60 6.82 -0.03 -0.45
CA THR A 60 7.24 0.92 0.59
C THR A 60 6.64 0.52 1.92
N LEU A 61 7.45 0.51 2.98
CA LEU A 61 7.05 0.33 4.37
C LEU A 61 7.37 1.63 5.12
N ILE A 62 6.33 2.29 5.67
CA ILE A 62 6.48 3.58 6.33
C ILE A 62 6.04 3.45 7.79
N ASP A 63 6.96 3.63 8.73
CA ASP A 63 6.59 3.75 10.14
C ASP A 63 5.83 5.07 10.34
N ARG A 64 4.61 4.99 10.86
CA ARG A 64 3.71 6.14 10.92
C ARG A 64 4.14 7.20 11.94
N LYS A 65 4.84 6.80 13.02
CA LYS A 65 5.30 7.69 14.09
C LYS A 65 6.58 8.41 13.72
N SER A 66 7.63 7.65 13.43
CA SER A 66 8.97 8.16 13.10
C SER A 66 9.08 8.67 11.66
N ARG A 67 8.13 8.31 10.78
CA ARG A 67 8.18 8.59 9.33
C ARG A 67 9.36 7.92 8.62
N PHE A 68 9.98 6.94 9.25
CA PHE A 68 11.02 6.13 8.64
C PHE A 68 10.45 5.32 7.47
N LEU A 69 11.12 5.41 6.32
CA LEU A 69 10.72 4.76 5.07
C LEU A 69 11.74 3.67 4.71
N TRP A 70 11.23 2.47 4.46
CA TRP A 70 11.97 1.38 3.85
C TRP A 70 11.36 1.02 2.50
N ALA A 71 12.16 0.84 1.46
CA ALA A 71 11.66 0.57 0.12
C ALA A 71 12.37 -0.61 -0.55
N TYR A 72 11.61 -1.46 -1.24
CA TYR A 72 12.12 -2.56 -2.05
C TYR A 72 11.59 -2.47 -3.47
N ARG A 73 12.48 -2.60 -4.46
CA ARG A 73 12.08 -2.81 -5.85
C ARG A 73 11.76 -4.28 -6.08
N LEU A 74 10.51 -4.59 -6.37
CA LEU A 74 10.02 -5.92 -6.71
C LEU A 74 9.91 -6.09 -8.23
N LYS A 75 10.11 -7.32 -8.70
CA LYS A 75 9.97 -7.65 -10.14
C LYS A 75 8.51 -7.61 -10.59
N ASN A 76 7.57 -7.89 -9.69
CA ASN A 76 6.13 -7.87 -9.92
C ASN A 76 5.37 -7.60 -8.60
N ARG A 77 4.04 -7.43 -8.69
CA ARG A 77 3.14 -7.23 -7.54
C ARG A 77 2.57 -8.55 -7.01
N THR A 78 3.28 -9.67 -7.15
CA THR A 78 2.76 -10.95 -6.67
C THR A 78 2.92 -11.04 -5.15
N THR A 79 1.92 -11.62 -4.51
CA THR A 79 1.96 -12.20 -3.16
C THR A 79 3.33 -12.71 -2.75
N ALA A 80 3.90 -13.60 -3.57
CA ALA A 80 5.15 -14.30 -3.23
C ALA A 80 6.31 -13.30 -3.13
N THR A 81 6.46 -12.43 -4.12
CA THR A 81 7.52 -11.41 -4.12
C THR A 81 7.37 -10.37 -3.01
N VAL A 82 6.14 -10.03 -2.64
CA VAL A 82 5.86 -9.11 -1.52
C VAL A 82 6.22 -9.79 -0.20
N ASN A 83 5.78 -11.03 0.02
CA ASN A 83 6.11 -11.78 1.24
C ASN A 83 7.61 -12.01 1.38
N GLU A 84 8.32 -12.30 0.28
CA GLU A 84 9.78 -12.43 0.29
C GLU A 84 10.45 -11.12 0.76
N ALA A 85 9.98 -9.96 0.26
CA ALA A 85 10.49 -8.66 0.68
C ALA A 85 10.15 -8.35 2.15
N LEU A 86 8.96 -8.72 2.62
CA LEU A 86 8.59 -8.58 4.02
C LEU A 86 9.43 -9.47 4.94
N ASN A 87 9.72 -10.71 4.55
CA ASN A 87 10.63 -11.58 5.31
C ASN A 87 12.04 -10.99 5.38
N LYS A 88 12.55 -10.44 4.27
CA LYS A 88 13.84 -9.72 4.26
C LYS A 88 13.82 -8.50 5.19
N PHE A 89 12.74 -7.74 5.20
CA PHE A 89 12.56 -6.62 6.11
C PHE A 89 12.63 -7.10 7.57
N LEU A 90 11.82 -8.10 7.94
CA LEU A 90 11.78 -8.64 9.30
C LEU A 90 13.12 -9.22 9.76
N ALA A 91 13.90 -9.81 8.84
CA ALA A 91 15.22 -10.34 9.14
C ALA A 91 16.29 -9.25 9.30
N THR A 92 16.12 -8.08 8.69
CA THR A 92 17.12 -7.00 8.68
C THR A 92 16.81 -5.89 9.69
N PHE A 93 15.53 -5.70 9.99
CA PHE A 93 15.07 -4.60 10.84
C PHE A 93 15.15 -4.99 12.32
N ASN A 94 16.12 -4.44 13.04
CA ASN A 94 16.35 -4.72 14.46
C ASN A 94 15.43 -3.94 15.41
N GLY A 95 14.35 -3.32 14.91
CA GLY A 95 13.41 -2.53 15.71
C GLY A 95 12.09 -3.26 15.99
N PRO A 96 11.22 -2.68 16.84
CA PRO A 96 9.91 -3.26 17.09
C PRO A 96 9.04 -3.22 15.83
N VAL A 97 8.38 -4.34 15.54
CA VAL A 97 7.32 -4.43 14.51
C VAL A 97 6.06 -4.90 15.19
N HIS A 98 5.04 -4.05 15.21
CA HIS A 98 3.77 -4.33 15.87
C HIS A 98 2.70 -4.74 14.86
N LYS A 99 2.46 -3.92 13.84
CA LYS A 99 1.43 -4.17 12.83
C LYS A 99 1.84 -3.58 11.48
N PHE A 100 1.42 -4.27 10.42
CA PHE A 100 1.47 -3.81 9.05
C PHE A 100 0.07 -3.40 8.59
N TYR A 101 -0.04 -2.26 7.91
CA TYR A 101 -1.29 -1.68 7.44
C TYR A 101 -1.24 -1.44 5.94
N GLY A 102 -2.24 -1.86 5.19
CA GLY A 102 -2.23 -1.72 3.72
C GLY A 102 -1.35 -2.77 3.02
N GLY A 103 -1.33 -2.74 1.70
CA GLY A 103 -0.62 -3.70 0.85
C GLY A 103 -1.43 -4.13 -0.37
N PRO A 104 -0.81 -4.87 -1.30
CA PRO A 104 -1.41 -5.24 -2.58
C PRO A 104 -2.42 -6.38 -2.51
N TRP A 105 -2.78 -6.80 -1.31
CA TRP A 105 -3.76 -7.85 -1.05
C TRP A 105 -5.18 -7.31 -1.15
N HIS A 106 -5.56 -6.93 -2.36
CA HIS A 106 -6.94 -6.82 -2.87
C HIS A 106 -6.91 -7.01 -4.39
#